data_AF-B5JLM3-F1
#
_entry.id   AF-B5JLM3-F1
#
_cell.length_a   1.000
_cell.length_b   1.000
_cell.length_c   1.000
_cell.angle_alpha   90.00
_cell.angle_beta   90.00
_cell.angle_gamma   90.00
#
_symmetry.space_group_name_H-M   'P 1'
#
loop_
_entity.id
_entity.type
_entity.pdbx_description
1 polymer ?
#
loop_
_entity_poly.entity_id
_entity_poly.type
_entity_poly.pdbx_seq_one_letter_code
_entity_poly.pdbx_strand_id
1 'polypeptide(L)'
;MKKQAKRVAAIFAAASLSLFAVTKILADQQPAQSTVTYSTTGHGPSILLLHDSSASDQAWAETARELATRFEVTLVDITELVNDSKAVKRLRQAFRELDINDTRIAGSAHAEQLALRYALSYPSQSSSFILPHTSEDLEILADLINSTPLSKS
;
A
#
# COMPACT_ATOMS: atom_id res chain seq x y z
N MET A 1 81.89 -14.42 4.58
CA MET A 1 81.97 -14.02 3.15
C MET A 1 80.73 -13.15 2.89
N LYS A 2 80.77 -11.80 2.93
CA LYS A 2 81.04 -10.85 1.83
C LYS A 2 80.31 -11.25 0.52
N LYS A 3 79.58 -10.43 -0.24
CA LYS A 3 79.03 -9.05 -0.25
C LYS A 3 78.36 -8.91 -1.65
N GLN A 4 77.44 -7.95 -1.85
CA GLN A 4 77.08 -7.30 -3.15
C GLN A 4 76.22 -8.09 -4.18
N ALA A 5 75.39 -7.49 -5.05
CA ALA A 5 74.87 -6.12 -5.23
C ALA A 5 73.74 -6.07 -6.30
N LYS A 6 72.91 -5.01 -6.19
CA LYS A 6 72.27 -4.14 -7.23
C LYS A 6 71.50 -4.70 -8.46
N ARG A 7 70.19 -4.37 -8.45
CA ARG A 7 69.36 -3.62 -9.44
C ARG A 7 69.71 -3.67 -10.94
N VAL A 8 68.71 -3.95 -11.80
CA VAL A 8 68.24 -3.09 -12.93
C VAL A 8 66.76 -3.41 -13.26
N ALA A 9 66.01 -2.39 -13.66
CA ALA A 9 64.59 -2.35 -13.99
C ALA A 9 64.23 -2.88 -15.39
N ALA A 10 62.96 -3.25 -15.62
CA ALA A 10 62.28 -3.05 -16.89
C ALA A 10 60.76 -2.94 -16.71
N ILE A 11 60.23 -1.83 -17.20
CA ILE A 11 58.84 -1.41 -17.37
C ILE A 11 58.24 -2.18 -18.57
N PHE A 12 56.96 -2.58 -18.56
CA PHE A 12 56.05 -2.44 -19.72
C PHE A 12 54.58 -2.77 -19.38
N ALA A 13 53.69 -1.90 -19.90
CA ALA A 13 52.30 -2.09 -20.31
C ALA A 13 51.27 -2.52 -19.24
N ALA A 14 50.44 -1.60 -18.74
CA ALA A 14 49.23 -1.07 -19.39
C ALA A 14 48.07 -2.09 -19.47
N ALA A 15 47.17 -2.00 -18.49
CA ALA A 15 45.74 -2.21 -18.71
C ALA A 15 44.99 -1.27 -17.77
N SER A 16 44.71 -0.07 -18.28
CA SER A 16 43.59 0.73 -17.81
C SER A 16 42.31 -0.06 -18.13
N LEU A 17 41.64 -0.57 -17.11
CA LEU A 17 40.19 -0.73 -17.18
C LEU A 17 39.55 0.24 -16.20
N SER A 18 38.76 1.13 -16.78
CA SER A 18 38.05 2.24 -16.19
C SER A 18 37.33 1.90 -14.89
N LEU A 19 37.73 2.56 -13.81
CA LEU A 19 37.01 2.62 -12.54
C LEU A 19 35.85 3.65 -12.63
N PHE A 20 35.06 3.60 -13.69
CA PHE A 20 33.92 4.51 -13.93
C PHE A 20 32.68 3.71 -14.34
N ALA A 21 32.16 2.88 -13.44
CA ALA A 21 30.83 2.28 -13.59
C ALA A 21 30.18 1.84 -12.26
N VAL A 22 30.55 2.46 -11.12
CA VAL A 22 29.86 2.21 -9.83
C VAL A 22 29.42 3.54 -9.24
N THR A 23 28.61 4.30 -9.99
CA THR A 23 28.05 5.57 -9.50
C THR A 23 26.73 5.93 -10.21
N LYS A 24 25.87 4.95 -10.50
CA LYS A 24 24.55 5.27 -11.09
C LYS A 24 23.46 4.21 -10.95
N ILE A 25 23.30 3.59 -9.78
CA ILE A 25 22.06 2.86 -9.42
C ILE A 25 21.77 3.07 -7.93
N LEU A 26 21.48 4.30 -7.53
CA LEU A 26 21.00 4.62 -6.16
C LEU A 26 20.19 5.94 -6.13
N ALA A 27 19.70 6.38 -7.29
CA ALA A 27 19.00 7.66 -7.45
C ALA A 27 17.50 7.50 -7.75
N ASP A 28 16.88 6.38 -7.35
CA ASP A 28 15.44 6.17 -7.56
C ASP A 28 14.79 5.37 -6.42
N GLN A 29 15.21 5.66 -5.18
CA GLN A 29 14.59 5.15 -3.95
C GLN A 29 14.29 6.31 -3.00
N GLN A 30 13.83 7.45 -3.53
CA GLN A 30 13.02 8.32 -2.70
C GLN A 30 11.63 7.66 -2.72
N PRO A 31 11.16 7.03 -1.63
CA PRO A 31 9.80 6.52 -1.61
C PRO A 31 8.92 7.72 -1.92
N ALA A 32 8.15 7.64 -3.02
CA ALA A 32 7.11 8.61 -3.26
C ALA A 32 6.26 8.63 -1.99
N GLN A 33 6.25 9.75 -1.27
CA GLN A 33 5.41 9.90 -0.09
C GLN A 33 3.98 9.73 -0.58
N SER A 34 3.40 8.56 -0.36
CA SER A 34 2.02 8.27 -0.73
C SER A 34 1.13 8.74 0.41
N THR A 35 1.05 10.05 0.60
CA THR A 35 0.07 10.64 1.53
C THR A 35 -1.30 10.58 0.87
N VAL A 36 -1.98 9.44 1.02
CA VAL A 36 -3.43 9.41 0.85
C VAL A 36 -4.05 10.19 2.00
N THR A 37 -5.11 10.95 1.72
CA THR A 37 -5.89 11.57 2.79
C THR A 37 -6.82 10.50 3.38
N TYR A 38 -6.93 10.48 4.70
CA TYR A 38 -7.78 9.51 5.38
C TYR A 38 -8.36 10.10 6.67
N SER A 39 -9.42 9.49 7.16
CA SER A 39 -9.96 9.74 8.49
C SER A 39 -10.37 8.41 9.13
N THR A 40 -10.20 8.30 10.44
CA THR A 40 -10.50 7.08 11.20
C THR A 40 -11.51 7.38 12.29
N THR A 41 -12.46 6.46 12.49
CA THR A 41 -13.50 6.54 13.53
C THR A 41 -13.85 5.16 14.06
N GLY A 42 -14.39 5.09 15.27
CA GLY A 42 -14.80 3.83 15.90
C GLY A 42 -13.66 3.06 16.56
N HIS A 43 -13.92 1.78 16.85
CA HIS A 43 -12.96 0.88 17.49
C HIS A 43 -13.26 -0.58 17.11
N GLY A 44 -12.26 -1.45 17.18
CA GLY A 44 -12.41 -2.88 16.95
C GLY A 44 -11.67 -3.31 15.69
N PRO A 45 -12.18 -4.29 14.94
CA PRO A 45 -11.52 -4.73 13.72
C PRO A 45 -11.44 -3.63 12.66
N SER A 46 -10.37 -3.63 11.88
CA SER A 46 -10.16 -2.64 10.82
C SER A 46 -11.07 -2.91 9.62
N ILE A 47 -11.72 -1.86 9.13
CA ILE A 47 -12.35 -1.80 7.81
C ILE A 47 -11.94 -0.53 7.08
N LEU A 48 -11.58 -0.67 5.81
CA LEU A 48 -11.21 0.39 4.91
C LEU A 48 -12.34 0.67 3.92
N LEU A 49 -12.72 1.95 3.85
CA LEU A 49 -13.72 2.44 2.92
C LEU A 49 -13.03 3.37 1.92
N LEU A 50 -12.88 2.92 0.69
CA LEU A 50 -12.24 3.69 -0.37
C LEU A 50 -13.27 4.57 -1.09
N HIS A 51 -12.94 5.84 -1.24
CA HIS A 51 -13.78 6.82 -1.93
C HIS A 51 -12.95 7.61 -2.95
N ASP A 52 -13.56 7.98 -4.08
CA ASP A 52 -12.89 8.60 -5.24
C ASP A 52 -13.36 10.05 -5.50
N SER A 53 -14.25 10.55 -4.66
CA SER A 53 -14.85 11.87 -4.78
C SER A 53 -15.44 12.35 -3.45
N SER A 54 -15.65 13.66 -3.31
CA SER A 54 -16.35 14.24 -2.15
C SER A 54 -17.81 13.79 -2.04
N ALA A 55 -18.46 13.48 -3.18
CA ALA A 55 -19.80 12.91 -3.18
C ALA A 55 -19.80 11.50 -2.56
N SER A 56 -18.80 10.68 -2.90
CA SER A 56 -18.64 9.35 -2.31
C SER A 56 -18.24 9.39 -0.83
N ASP A 57 -17.49 10.41 -0.39
CA ASP A 57 -17.17 10.62 1.03
C ASP A 57 -18.44 10.84 1.87
N GLN A 58 -19.36 11.68 1.40
CA GLN A 58 -20.64 11.91 2.09
C GLN A 58 -21.50 10.65 2.19
N ALA A 59 -21.57 9.86 1.10
CA ALA A 59 -22.28 8.58 1.11
C ALA A 59 -21.66 7.61 2.12
N TRP A 60 -20.33 7.54 2.16
CA TRP A 60 -19.61 6.71 3.12
C TRP A 60 -19.69 7.21 4.56
N ALA A 61 -19.87 8.51 4.80
CA ALA A 61 -19.90 9.08 6.15
C ALA A 61 -21.08 8.53 6.99
N GLU A 62 -22.21 8.20 6.37
CA GLU A 62 -23.34 7.56 7.05
C GLU A 62 -23.00 6.11 7.40
N THR A 63 -22.59 5.32 6.42
CA THR A 63 -22.17 3.92 6.61
C THR A 63 -21.04 3.79 7.62
N ALA A 64 -20.05 4.69 7.56
CA ALA A 64 -18.92 4.72 8.48
C ALA A 64 -19.39 4.95 9.92
N ARG A 65 -20.40 5.80 10.12
CA ARG A 65 -20.98 6.07 11.46
C ARG A 65 -21.65 4.82 12.03
N GLU A 66 -22.36 4.07 11.21
CA GLU A 66 -23.03 2.82 11.61
C GLU A 66 -21.99 1.75 11.95
N LEU A 67 -21.00 1.57 11.07
CA LEU A 67 -19.91 0.60 11.24
C LEU A 67 -19.01 0.94 12.44
N ALA A 68 -18.79 2.22 12.74
CA ALA A 68 -17.94 2.69 13.83
C ALA A 68 -18.36 2.17 15.22
N THR A 69 -19.60 1.70 15.36
CA THR A 69 -20.10 1.06 16.59
C THR A 69 -19.41 -0.28 16.89
N ARG A 70 -18.78 -0.91 15.89
CA ARG A 70 -18.18 -2.26 15.98
C ARG A 70 -16.80 -2.37 15.33
N PHE A 71 -16.46 -1.46 14.43
CA PHE A 71 -15.24 -1.45 13.64
C PHE A 71 -14.42 -0.19 13.89
N GLU A 72 -13.12 -0.30 13.72
CA GLU A 72 -12.27 0.84 13.42
C GLU A 72 -12.37 1.09 11.91
N VAL A 73 -13.11 2.12 11.55
CA VAL A 73 -13.42 2.47 10.16
C VAL A 73 -12.46 3.55 9.70
N THR A 74 -11.72 3.28 8.63
CA THR A 74 -10.86 4.26 7.99
C THR A 74 -11.39 4.58 6.60
N LEU A 75 -11.85 5.82 6.40
CA LEU A 75 -12.16 6.35 5.07
C LEU A 75 -10.87 6.80 4.41
N VAL A 76 -10.64 6.36 3.18
CA VAL A 76 -9.43 6.67 2.41
C VAL A 76 -9.80 7.33 1.09
N ASP A 77 -9.26 8.54 0.89
CA ASP A 77 -9.36 9.25 -0.37
C ASP A 77 -8.35 8.67 -1.36
N ILE A 78 -8.88 8.06 -2.42
CA ILE A 78 -8.11 7.47 -3.51
C ILE A 78 -8.23 8.25 -4.81
N THR A 79 -8.74 9.49 -4.79
CA THR A 79 -8.96 10.32 -5.99
C THR A 79 -7.69 10.40 -6.85
N GLU A 80 -6.53 10.60 -6.22
CA GLU A 80 -5.21 10.67 -6.88
C GLU A 80 -4.68 9.31 -7.38
N LEU A 81 -5.36 8.21 -7.05
CA LEU A 81 -4.95 6.84 -7.37
C LEU A 81 -5.82 6.18 -8.45
N VAL A 82 -7.04 6.65 -8.72
CA VAL A 82 -8.00 5.97 -9.60
C VAL A 82 -7.40 5.60 -10.97
N ASN A 83 -6.63 6.52 -11.56
CA ASN A 83 -6.03 6.36 -12.88
C ASN A 83 -4.53 6.01 -12.85
N ASP A 84 -3.96 5.76 -11.67
CA ASP A 84 -2.53 5.46 -11.55
C ASP A 84 -2.25 3.98 -11.86
N SER A 85 -1.38 3.73 -12.83
CA SER A 85 -0.87 2.38 -13.12
C SER A 85 -0.22 1.70 -11.89
N LYS A 86 0.29 2.50 -10.94
CA LYS A 86 0.92 2.07 -9.69
C LYS A 86 -0.01 2.18 -8.47
N ALA A 87 -1.30 2.46 -8.68
CA ALA A 87 -2.30 2.67 -7.61
C ALA A 87 -2.25 1.62 -6.51
N VAL A 88 -2.28 0.33 -6.87
CA VAL A 88 -2.26 -0.79 -5.92
C VAL A 88 -1.00 -0.77 -5.04
N LYS A 89 0.16 -0.43 -5.61
CA LYS A 89 1.42 -0.35 -4.85
C LYS A 89 1.44 0.85 -3.91
N ARG A 90 0.95 2.01 -4.36
CA ARG A 90 0.84 3.22 -3.55
C ARG A 90 -0.18 3.05 -2.43
N LEU A 91 -1.31 2.42 -2.71
CA LEU A 91 -2.32 2.09 -1.71
C LEU A 91 -1.75 1.15 -0.63
N ARG A 92 -0.99 0.11 -1.03
CA ARG A 92 -0.27 -0.73 -0.09
C ARG A 92 0.74 0.04 0.75
N GLN A 93 1.49 0.94 0.13
CA GLN A 93 2.46 1.76 0.85
C GLN A 93 1.75 2.61 1.90
N ALA A 94 0.66 3.29 1.53
CA ALA A 94 -0.17 4.03 2.46
C ALA A 94 -0.67 3.16 3.62
N PHE A 95 -1.24 1.97 3.35
CA PHE A 95 -1.72 1.10 4.43
C PHE A 95 -0.61 0.64 5.38
N ARG A 96 0.61 0.41 4.87
CA ARG A 96 1.76 0.11 5.71
C ARG A 96 2.20 1.29 6.57
N GLU A 97 2.14 2.51 6.03
CA GLU A 97 2.45 3.74 6.77
C GLU A 97 1.41 4.00 7.88
N LEU A 98 0.18 3.51 7.71
CA LEU A 98 -0.91 3.59 8.69
C LEU A 98 -0.97 2.38 9.65
N ASP A 99 -0.02 1.45 9.56
CA ASP A 99 -0.02 0.18 10.31
C ASP A 99 -1.32 -0.65 10.17
N ILE A 100 -1.98 -0.53 9.00
CA ILE A 100 -3.20 -1.26 8.69
C ILE A 100 -2.79 -2.63 8.17
N ASN A 101 -2.88 -3.61 9.06
CA ASN A 101 -2.57 -5.01 8.80
C ASN A 101 -3.88 -5.82 8.87
N ASP A 102 -4.07 -6.72 7.90
CA ASP A 102 -5.25 -7.59 7.80
C ASP A 102 -6.60 -6.84 7.90
N THR A 103 -7.06 -6.31 6.76
CA THR A 103 -8.22 -5.42 6.75
C THR A 103 -9.30 -5.89 5.78
N ARG A 104 -10.53 -5.49 6.09
CA ARG A 104 -11.65 -5.58 5.15
C ARG A 104 -11.62 -4.35 4.27
N ILE A 105 -11.78 -4.51 2.97
CA ILE A 105 -11.74 -3.38 2.04
C ILE A 105 -13.04 -3.29 1.23
N ALA A 106 -13.64 -2.12 1.21
CA ALA A 106 -14.78 -1.79 0.37
C ALA A 106 -14.46 -0.54 -0.45
N GLY A 107 -15.01 -0.44 -1.64
CA GLY A 107 -14.88 0.75 -2.48
C GLY A 107 -16.20 1.06 -3.16
N SER A 108 -16.43 2.32 -3.50
CA SER A 108 -17.57 2.74 -4.32
C SER A 108 -17.12 3.12 -5.73
N ALA A 109 -17.97 2.86 -6.73
CA ALA A 109 -17.74 3.27 -8.12
C ALA A 109 -16.35 2.87 -8.65
N HIS A 110 -15.45 3.82 -8.94
CA HIS A 110 -14.11 3.47 -9.45
C HIS A 110 -13.20 2.86 -8.38
N ALA A 111 -13.50 3.10 -7.11
CA ALA A 111 -12.75 2.53 -6.00
C ALA A 111 -12.97 1.01 -5.85
N GLU A 112 -14.09 0.49 -6.34
CA GLU A 112 -14.39 -0.94 -6.39
C GLU A 112 -13.31 -1.73 -7.14
N GLN A 113 -12.94 -1.25 -8.33
CA GLN A 113 -11.92 -1.89 -9.16
C GLN A 113 -10.55 -1.84 -8.49
N LEU A 114 -10.22 -0.74 -7.80
CA LEU A 114 -8.97 -0.62 -7.07
C LEU A 114 -8.92 -1.56 -5.86
N ALA A 115 -10.01 -1.64 -5.10
CA ALA A 115 -10.15 -2.52 -3.95
C ALA A 115 -10.05 -4.00 -4.38
N LEU A 116 -10.71 -4.41 -5.47
CA LEU A 116 -10.57 -5.75 -6.04
C LEU A 116 -9.12 -6.06 -6.44
N ARG A 117 -8.48 -5.16 -7.19
CA ARG A 117 -7.08 -5.32 -7.61
C ARG A 117 -6.14 -5.41 -6.43
N TYR A 118 -6.41 -4.66 -5.36
CA TYR A 118 -5.64 -4.71 -4.12
C TYR A 118 -5.78 -6.08 -3.44
N ALA A 119 -7.01 -6.56 -3.22
CA ALA A 119 -7.27 -7.84 -2.57
C ALA A 119 -6.63 -9.02 -3.33
N LEU A 120 -6.71 -9.01 -4.66
CA LEU A 120 -6.06 -10.01 -5.52
C LEU A 120 -4.53 -9.94 -5.49
N SER A 121 -3.95 -8.74 -5.32
CA SER A 121 -2.49 -8.56 -5.29
C SER A 121 -1.88 -8.87 -3.93
N TYR A 122 -2.64 -8.68 -2.85
CA TYR A 122 -2.19 -8.82 -1.47
C TYR A 122 -3.18 -9.64 -0.61
N PRO A 123 -3.46 -10.90 -0.97
CA PRO A 123 -4.51 -11.70 -0.32
C PRO A 123 -4.25 -11.95 1.18
N SER A 124 -2.99 -11.98 1.62
CA SER A 124 -2.66 -12.13 3.04
C SER A 124 -2.88 -10.87 3.89
N GLN A 125 -3.21 -9.73 3.25
CA GLN A 125 -3.48 -8.44 3.91
C GLN A 125 -4.96 -8.05 3.80
N SER A 126 -5.78 -8.86 3.12
CA SER A 126 -7.20 -8.61 2.93
C SER A 126 -8.01 -9.81 3.40
N SER A 127 -8.66 -9.65 4.56
CA SER A 127 -9.57 -10.67 5.12
C SER A 127 -10.83 -10.85 4.28
N SER A 128 -11.35 -9.77 3.73
CA SER A 128 -12.53 -9.77 2.86
C SER A 128 -12.55 -8.52 1.98
N PHE A 129 -13.26 -8.62 0.87
CA PHE A 129 -13.50 -7.51 -0.05
C PHE A 129 -14.98 -7.44 -0.40
N ILE A 130 -15.53 -6.22 -0.48
CA ILE A 130 -16.96 -6.00 -0.74
C ILE A 130 -17.15 -4.93 -1.81
N LEU A 131 -18.12 -5.19 -2.71
CA LEU A 131 -18.55 -4.34 -3.80
C LEU A 131 -19.98 -3.86 -3.53
N PRO A 132 -20.16 -2.77 -2.76
CA PRO A 132 -21.48 -2.23 -2.53
C PRO A 132 -21.97 -1.51 -3.79
N HIS A 133 -22.89 -2.14 -4.51
CA HIS A 133 -23.57 -1.51 -5.65
C HIS A 133 -24.87 -0.82 -5.22
N THR A 134 -25.40 -1.18 -4.05
CA THR A 134 -26.66 -0.70 -3.49
C THR A 134 -26.58 -0.49 -1.98
N SER A 135 -27.55 0.20 -1.39
CA SER A 135 -27.71 0.29 0.06
C SER A 135 -28.01 -1.07 0.70
N GLU A 136 -28.61 -2.00 -0.03
CA GLU A 136 -28.87 -3.38 0.42
C GLU A 136 -27.56 -4.16 0.57
N ASP A 137 -26.58 -3.93 -0.32
CA ASP A 137 -25.23 -4.52 -0.19
C ASP A 137 -24.50 -4.04 1.07
N LEU A 138 -24.85 -2.87 1.60
CA LEU A 138 -24.32 -2.36 2.86
C LEU A 138 -24.94 -3.05 4.08
N GLU A 139 -26.22 -3.41 4.02
CA GLU A 139 -26.86 -4.24 5.06
C GLU A 139 -26.26 -5.66 5.05
N ILE A 140 -26.06 -6.23 3.87
CA ILE A 140 -25.34 -7.50 3.69
C ILE A 140 -23.91 -7.38 4.23
N LEU A 141 -23.23 -6.26 4.01
CA LEU A 141 -21.91 -5.99 4.56
C LEU A 141 -21.94 -6.03 6.09
N ALA A 142 -22.92 -5.40 6.74
CA ALA A 142 -23.09 -5.47 8.18
C ALA A 142 -23.29 -6.93 8.66
N ASP A 143 -24.11 -7.71 7.97
CA ASP A 143 -24.45 -9.09 8.35
C ASP A 143 -23.34 -10.12 8.08
N LEU A 144 -22.63 -10.00 6.96
CA LEU A 144 -21.50 -10.87 6.61
C LEU A 144 -20.33 -10.67 7.58
N ILE A 145 -20.15 -9.42 7.99
CA ILE A 145 -19.19 -9.02 9.01
C ILE A 145 -19.61 -9.53 10.40
N ASN A 146 -20.91 -9.57 10.72
CA ASN A 146 -21.43 -10.12 11.97
C ASN A 146 -21.28 -11.65 12.09
N SER A 147 -21.20 -12.36 10.96
CA SER A 147 -21.20 -13.82 10.91
C SER A 147 -19.81 -14.45 10.74
N THR A 148 -18.77 -13.65 10.43
CA THR A 148 -17.40 -14.15 10.27
C THR A 148 -16.52 -13.77 11.47
N PRO A 149 -16.29 -14.67 12.44
CA PRO A 149 -15.41 -14.38 13.56
C PRO A 149 -13.98 -14.15 13.07
N LEU A 150 -13.38 -13.04 13.47
CA LEU A 150 -11.97 -12.81 13.22
C LEU A 150 -11.16 -13.77 14.09
N SER A 151 -10.32 -14.57 13.44
CA SER A 151 -9.35 -15.37 14.16
C SER A 151 -8.34 -14.41 14.77
N LYS A 152 -8.31 -14.32 16.11
CA LYS A 152 -7.26 -13.58 16.80
C LYS A 152 -5.92 -14.21 16.42
N SER A 153 -5.08 -13.45 15.73
CA SER A 153 -3.67 -13.79 15.50
C SER A 153 -2.85 -13.41 16.73
#